data_AF-A0A7V3I631-F1
#
_entry.id   AF-A0A7V3I631-F1
#
_cell.length_a   1.000
_cell.length_b   1.000
_cell.length_c   1.000
_cell.angle_alpha   90.00
_cell.angle_beta   90.00
_cell.angle_gamma   90.00
#
_symmetry.space_group_name_H-M   'P 1'
#
loop_
_entity.id
_entity.type
_entity.pdbx_description
1 polymer ?
#
loop_
_entity_poly.entity_id
_entity_poly.type
_entity_poly.pdbx_seq_one_letter_code
_entity_poly.pdbx_strand_id
1 'polypeptide(L)'
;ARHGLEPDEIAYVGDDLNDLPAFERAGVSIAVANAVDEVKARADLVTQRGGGHGAVREVIEMILRARGEWEAAVESFLEELRREQDGKAGPEAVA
;
A
#
# COMPACT_ATOMS: atom_id res chain seq x y z
N ALA A 1 -15.81 -9.33 -13.18
CA ALA A 1 -15.52 -7.89 -12.90
C ALA A 1 -14.65 -7.29 -14.02
N ARG A 2 -14.50 -5.96 -14.11
CA ARG A 2 -13.73 -5.26 -15.17
C ARG A 2 -12.31 -5.81 -15.41
N HIS A 3 -11.68 -6.32 -14.36
CA HIS A 3 -10.28 -6.79 -14.36
C HIS A 3 -10.13 -8.31 -14.35
N GLY A 4 -11.22 -9.09 -14.33
CA GLY A 4 -11.14 -10.56 -14.33
C GLY A 4 -10.45 -11.18 -13.11
N LEU A 5 -10.34 -10.44 -12.00
CA LEU A 5 -9.73 -10.91 -10.75
C LEU A 5 -10.72 -11.73 -9.92
N GLU A 6 -10.21 -12.76 -9.27
CA GLU A 6 -10.92 -13.52 -8.25
C GLU A 6 -10.87 -12.81 -6.88
N PRO A 7 -11.84 -13.06 -5.98
CA PRO A 7 -11.85 -12.50 -4.62
C PRO A 7 -10.52 -12.61 -3.86
N ASP A 8 -9.88 -13.79 -3.92
CA ASP A 8 -8.62 -14.10 -3.22
C ASP A 8 -7.41 -13.33 -3.77
N GLU A 9 -7.53 -12.71 -4.94
CA GLU A 9 -6.53 -11.82 -5.54
C GLU A 9 -6.69 -10.35 -5.12
N ILE A 10 -7.67 -10.05 -4.24
CA ILE A 10 -8.04 -8.70 -3.84
C ILE A 10 -7.73 -8.48 -2.36
N ALA A 11 -6.95 -7.45 -2.06
CA ALA A 11 -6.86 -6.85 -0.74
C ALA A 11 -7.70 -5.57 -0.69
N TYR A 12 -8.47 -5.35 0.38
CA TYR A 12 -9.27 -4.15 0.59
C TYR A 12 -8.89 -3.49 1.92
N VAL A 13 -8.67 -2.16 1.91
CA VAL A 13 -8.31 -1.36 3.10
C VAL A 13 -9.45 -0.39 3.39
N GLY A 14 -9.99 -0.39 4.61
CA GLY A 14 -11.14 0.42 5.01
C GLY A 14 -11.07 0.97 6.44
N ASP A 15 -12.02 1.83 6.78
CA ASP A 15 -12.08 2.51 8.09
C ASP A 15 -13.48 2.67 8.71
N ASP A 16 -14.56 2.58 7.91
CA ASP A 16 -15.93 2.78 8.40
C ASP A 16 -16.91 1.70 7.89
N LEU A 17 -18.14 1.70 8.42
CA LEU A 17 -19.13 0.63 8.24
C LEU A 17 -19.47 0.35 6.76
N ASN A 18 -19.34 1.33 5.87
CA ASN A 18 -19.60 1.15 4.44
C ASN A 18 -18.56 0.26 3.75
N ASP A 19 -17.43 -0.04 4.40
CA ASP A 19 -16.39 -0.94 3.88
C ASP A 19 -16.68 -2.42 4.14
N LEU A 20 -17.54 -2.73 5.11
CA LEU A 20 -17.83 -4.11 5.51
C LEU A 20 -18.31 -4.99 4.34
N PRO A 21 -19.20 -4.53 3.43
CA PRO A 21 -19.58 -5.35 2.27
C PRO A 21 -18.42 -5.66 1.31
N ALA A 22 -17.37 -4.84 1.31
CA ALA A 22 -16.16 -5.09 0.53
C ALA A 22 -15.21 -6.05 1.26
N PHE A 23 -15.10 -5.96 2.59
CA PHE A 23 -14.34 -6.91 3.41
C PHE A 23 -14.83 -8.34 3.19
N GLU A 24 -16.14 -8.56 3.19
CA GLU A 24 -16.77 -9.88 2.96
C GLU A 24 -16.50 -10.47 1.56
N ARG A 25 -15.98 -9.67 0.62
CA ARG A 25 -15.72 -10.08 -0.77
C ARG A 25 -14.24 -10.12 -1.12
N ALA A 26 -13.39 -9.46 -0.35
CA ALA A 26 -11.96 -9.45 -0.59
C ALA A 26 -11.31 -10.70 0.03
N GLY A 27 -10.23 -11.17 -0.56
CA GLY A 27 -9.41 -12.25 -0.02
C GLY A 27 -8.69 -11.86 1.26
N VAL A 28 -8.34 -10.58 1.38
CA VAL A 28 -7.77 -10.00 2.59
C VAL A 28 -8.43 -8.65 2.86
N SER A 29 -8.98 -8.52 4.05
CA SER A 29 -9.57 -7.29 4.56
C SER A 29 -8.67 -6.64 5.62
N ILE A 30 -8.47 -5.33 5.52
CA ILE A 30 -7.52 -4.60 6.36
C ILE A 30 -8.20 -3.34 6.90
N ALA A 31 -8.27 -3.22 8.22
CA ALA A 31 -8.72 -1.99 8.86
C ALA A 31 -7.52 -1.09 9.19
N VAL A 32 -7.68 0.23 9.02
CA VAL A 32 -6.66 1.18 9.51
C VAL A 32 -6.72 1.34 11.04
N ALA A 33 -5.62 1.74 11.68
CA ALA A 33 -5.54 1.83 13.15
C ALA A 33 -6.61 2.72 13.80
N ASN A 34 -7.08 3.75 13.10
CA ASN A 34 -8.14 4.67 13.57
C ASN A 34 -9.53 4.35 13.01
N ALA A 35 -9.72 3.18 12.39
CA ALA A 35 -11.04 2.68 11.98
C ALA A 35 -11.96 2.50 13.19
N VAL A 36 -13.28 2.49 12.94
CA VAL A 36 -14.29 2.16 13.96
C VAL A 36 -14.12 0.71 14.43
N ASP A 37 -14.49 0.42 15.67
CA ASP A 37 -14.24 -0.88 16.30
C ASP A 37 -14.97 -2.03 15.58
N GLU A 38 -16.15 -1.76 15.02
CA GLU A 38 -16.93 -2.71 14.23
C GLU A 38 -16.18 -3.19 12.97
N VAL A 39 -15.37 -2.31 12.37
CA VAL A 39 -14.56 -2.60 11.18
C VAL A 39 -13.32 -3.36 11.58
N LYS A 40 -12.61 -2.93 12.63
CA LYS A 40 -11.43 -3.65 13.14
C LYS A 40 -11.75 -5.08 13.56
N ALA A 41 -12.91 -5.29 14.19
CA ALA A 41 -13.34 -6.61 14.64
C ALA A 41 -13.66 -7.59 13.50
N ARG A 42 -13.80 -7.10 12.27
CA ARG A 42 -14.12 -7.88 11.07
C ARG A 42 -12.98 -7.92 10.05
N ALA A 43 -11.87 -7.23 10.32
CA ALA A 43 -10.71 -7.24 9.45
C ALA A 43 -9.83 -8.46 9.73
N ASP A 44 -9.21 -9.00 8.69
CA ASP A 44 -8.15 -10.01 8.84
C ASP A 44 -6.90 -9.41 9.50
N LEU A 45 -6.64 -8.14 9.19
CA LEU A 45 -5.49 -7.38 9.70
C LEU A 45 -5.90 -5.97 10.12
N VAL A 46 -5.20 -5.43 11.12
CA VAL A 46 -5.31 -4.02 11.50
C VAL A 46 -3.93 -3.39 11.41
N THR A 47 -3.81 -2.27 10.69
CA THR A 47 -2.53 -1.56 10.60
C THR A 47 -2.14 -0.96 11.94
N GLN A 48 -0.85 -0.74 12.15
CA GLN A 48 -0.33 0.00 13.32
C GLN A 48 -0.54 1.51 13.15
N ARG A 49 -0.40 2.02 11.92
CA ARG A 49 -0.58 3.44 11.60
C ARG A 49 -2.03 3.77 11.27
N GLY A 50 -2.45 5.00 11.57
CA GLY A 50 -3.75 5.52 11.14
C GLY A 50 -3.80 5.85 9.65
N GLY A 51 -5.01 5.90 9.09
CA GLY A 51 -5.31 6.47 7.77
C GLY A 51 -4.78 7.91 7.68
N GLY A 52 -4.21 8.27 6.52
CA GLY A 52 -3.48 9.54 6.35
C GLY A 52 -2.12 9.63 7.05
N HIS A 53 -1.76 8.65 7.90
CA HIS A 53 -0.53 8.65 8.71
C HIS A 53 0.41 7.49 8.35
N GLY A 54 0.26 6.95 7.13
CA GLY A 54 1.10 5.88 6.59
C GLY A 54 0.49 4.49 6.61
N ALA A 55 -0.79 4.31 6.99
CA ALA A 55 -1.45 3.00 6.94
C ALA A 55 -1.37 2.32 5.56
N VAL A 56 -1.65 3.05 4.47
CA VAL A 56 -1.55 2.49 3.12
C VAL A 56 -0.12 2.11 2.76
N ARG A 57 0.87 2.91 3.16
CA ARG A 57 2.28 2.58 2.97
C ARG A 57 2.67 1.30 3.73
N GLU A 58 2.18 1.15 4.95
CA GLU A 58 2.37 -0.06 5.76
C GLU A 58 1.79 -1.29 5.02
N VAL A 59 0.57 -1.19 4.49
CA VAL A 59 -0.06 -2.26 3.70
C VAL A 59 0.73 -2.58 2.42
N ILE A 60 1.17 -1.57 1.67
CA ILE A 60 1.99 -1.77 0.46
C ILE A 60 3.28 -2.53 0.81
N GLU A 61 3.95 -2.13 1.90
CA GLU A 61 5.16 -2.82 2.36
C GLU A 61 4.86 -4.27 2.77
N MET A 62 3.77 -4.55 3.49
CA MET A 62 3.36 -5.91 3.84
C MET A 62 3.17 -6.77 2.58
N ILE A 63 2.46 -6.26 1.56
CA ILE A 63 2.20 -6.98 0.30
C ILE A 63 3.50 -7.27 -0.44
N LEU A 64 4.36 -6.27 -0.62
CA LEU A 64 5.64 -6.43 -1.32
C LEU A 64 6.56 -7.40 -0.59
N ARG A 65 6.62 -7.35 0.75
CA ARG A 65 7.40 -8.30 1.55
C ARG A 65 6.85 -9.72 1.45
N ALA A 66 5.53 -9.90 1.52
CA ALA A 66 4.91 -11.21 1.40
C ALA A 66 5.17 -11.85 0.01
N ARG A 67 5.32 -11.02 -1.03
CA ARG A 67 5.67 -11.45 -2.39
C ARG A 67 7.17 -11.59 -2.64
N GLY A 68 8.04 -11.20 -1.70
CA GLY A 68 9.49 -11.18 -1.90
C GLY A 68 9.97 -10.11 -2.89
N GLU A 69 9.19 -9.04 -3.07
CA GLU A 69 9.43 -7.97 -4.05
C GLU A 69 9.94 -6.67 -3.42
N TRP A 70 10.04 -6.62 -2.08
CA TRP A 70 10.39 -5.40 -1.35
C TRP A 70 11.74 -4.83 -1.77
N GLU A 71 12.80 -5.65 -1.76
CA GLU A 71 14.16 -5.23 -2.07
C GLU A 71 14.27 -4.73 -3.52
N ALA A 72 13.62 -5.42 -4.46
CA ALA A 72 13.61 -5.03 -5.87
C ALA A 72 12.89 -3.69 -6.07
N ALA A 73 11.76 -3.46 -5.39
CA ALA A 73 11.04 -2.19 -5.44
C ALA A 73 11.88 -1.02 -4.90
N VAL A 74 12.61 -1.24 -3.80
CA VAL A 74 13.52 -0.23 -3.22
C VAL A 74 14.66 0.07 -4.18
N GLU A 75 15.29 -0.94 -4.77
CA GLU A 75 16.40 -0.73 -5.71
C GLU A 75 15.93 0.04 -6.95
N SER A 76 14.78 -0.33 -7.53
CA SER A 76 14.20 0.39 -8.67
C SER A 76 14.01 1.88 -8.39
N PHE A 77 13.50 2.22 -7.20
CA PHE A 77 13.33 3.61 -6.78
C PHE A 77 14.66 4.35 -6.63
N LEU A 78 15.69 3.70 -6.07
CA LEU A 78 17.02 4.29 -5.94
C LEU A 78 17.70 4.50 -7.31
N GLU A 79 17.52 3.56 -8.25
CA GLU A 79 18.02 3.71 -9.62
C GLU A 79 17.37 4.89 -10.34
N GLU A 80 16.05 5.07 -10.20
CA GLU A 80 15.32 6.22 -10.76
C GLU A 80 15.87 7.54 -10.22
N LEU A 81 16.06 7.65 -8.90
CA LEU A 81 16.65 8.83 -8.28
C LEU A 81 18.06 9.13 -8.79
N ARG A 82 18.91 8.09 -8.95
CA ARG A 82 20.25 8.28 -9.51
C ARG A 82 20.20 8.82 -10.93
N ARG A 83 19.33 8.26 -11.79
CA ARG A 83 19.14 8.73 -13.18
C ARG A 83 18.68 10.20 -13.23
N GLU A 84 17.79 10.61 -12.34
CA GLU A 84 17.35 12.01 -12.26
C GLU A 84 18.48 12.97 -11.82
N GLN A 85 19.35 12.54 -10.92
CA GLN A 85 20.50 13.34 -10.48
C GLN A 85 21.58 13.44 -11.56
N ASP A 86 21.88 12.32 -12.22
CA ASP A 86 22.85 12.27 -13.32
C ASP A 86 22.35 13.06 -14.54
N GLY A 87 21.04 13.08 -14.78
CA GLY A 87 20.40 13.90 -15.81
C GLY A 87 20.30 15.40 -15.50
N LYS A 88 20.43 15.80 -14.22
CA LYS A 88 20.51 17.21 -13.78
C LYS A 88 21.95 17.74 -13.71
N ALA A 89 22.96 16.89 -13.88
CA ALA A 89 24.37 17.29 -13.99
C ALA A 89 24.71 17.85 -15.40
N GLY A 90 23.89 18.77 -15.91
CA GLY A 90 24.17 19.64 -17.06
C GLY A 90 24.69 21.02 -16.59
N PRO A 91 25.33 21.84 -17.45
CA PRO A 91 26.28 22.86 -17.03
C PRO A 91 25.62 24.15 -16.50
N GLU A 92 25.11 24.14 -15.27
CA GLU A 92 24.70 25.36 -14.53
C GLU A 92 25.47 25.50 -13.21
N ALA A 93 26.79 25.35 -13.28
CA ALA A 93 27.71 25.81 -12.24
C ALA A 93 28.86 26.65 -12.83
N VAL A 94 28.54 27.53 -13.80
CA VAL A 94 29.36 28.70 -14.13
C VAL A 94 28.44 29.86 -14.53
N ALA A 95 27.99 30.64 -13.56
CA ALA A 95 27.70 32.07 -13.66
C ALA A 95 27.50 32.64 -12.25
#